data_AF-R1G935-F1
#
_entry.id   AF-R1G935-F1
#
_cell.length_a   1.000
_cell.length_b   1.000
_cell.length_c   1.000
_cell.angle_alpha   90.00
_cell.angle_beta   90.00
_cell.angle_gamma   90.00
#
_symmetry.space_group_name_H-M   'P 1'
#
loop_
_entity.id
_entity.type
_entity.pdbx_description
1 polymer ?
#
loop_
_entity_poly.entity_id
_entity_poly.type
_entity_poly.pdbx_seq_one_letter_code
_entity_poly.pdbx_strand_id
1 'polypeptide(L)'
;MGIDILYILIVIFDILISIWNAYNAGKALEYMKLNNIESDWPRMVAYSTLILSFAGAAYGNASLLSIVAYYLGYIDIYTLLGVLSFSFLVFGFLIILFGIVITVNSIIVASKTKSFFDIFIAIYNSIAVIWDIYTYIEGFSTAFNILKDQFGNEDRNSQGIFVLIIIAAVLIAVFMVYGAFKYGKASVYKVEGLSIQPSPIEG
;
A
#
# COMPACT_ATOMS: atom_id res chain seq x y z
N MET A 1 18.53 -18.40 9.21
CA MET A 1 18.31 -17.24 8.31
C MET A 1 17.86 -16.09 9.20
N GLY A 2 18.71 -15.10 9.46
CA GLY A 2 18.31 -13.95 10.27
C GLY A 2 17.45 -13.04 9.42
N ILE A 3 16.22 -12.77 9.84
CA ILE A 3 15.47 -11.65 9.26
C ILE A 3 16.25 -10.39 9.65
N ASP A 4 16.72 -9.68 8.63
CA ASP A 4 17.49 -8.47 8.84
C ASP A 4 16.60 -7.40 9.46
N ILE A 5 17.12 -6.70 10.47
CA ILE A 5 16.46 -5.52 11.08
C ILE A 5 16.08 -4.53 9.97
N LEU A 6 16.90 -4.44 8.92
CA LEU A 6 16.62 -3.62 7.75
C LEU A 6 15.29 -4.00 7.07
N TYR A 7 14.98 -5.29 6.94
CA TYR A 7 13.72 -5.73 6.32
C TYR A 7 12.51 -5.29 7.15
N ILE A 8 12.58 -5.44 8.48
CA ILE A 8 11.51 -5.01 9.38
C ILE A 8 11.29 -3.50 9.27
N LEU A 9 12.38 -2.72 9.20
CA LEU A 9 12.30 -1.26 9.03
C LEU A 9 11.67 -0.86 7.68
N ILE A 10 12.03 -1.55 6.60
CA ILE A 10 11.42 -1.32 5.27
C ILE A 10 9.92 -1.59 5.33
N VAL A 11 9.51 -2.72 5.91
CA VAL A 11 8.08 -3.07 6.00
C VAL A 11 7.29 -2.03 6.82
N ILE A 12 7.85 -1.57 7.95
CA ILE A 12 7.22 -0.50 8.75
C ILE A 12 7.10 0.78 7.91
N PHE A 13 8.14 1.13 7.18
CA PHE A 13 8.14 2.30 6.32
C PHE A 13 7.07 2.19 5.22
N ASP A 14 6.92 1.04 4.57
CA ASP A 14 5.89 0.81 3.54
C ASP A 14 4.47 0.96 4.08
N ILE A 15 4.23 0.51 5.33
CA ILE A 15 2.97 0.73 6.02
C ILE A 15 2.72 2.23 6.25
N LEU A 16 3.73 2.98 6.69
CA LEU A 16 3.61 4.43 6.89
C LEU A 16 3.33 5.17 5.57
N ILE A 17 4.01 4.80 4.50
CA ILE A 17 3.75 5.33 3.15
C ILE A 17 2.34 4.99 2.69
N SER A 18 1.85 3.79 2.97
CA SER A 18 0.48 3.39 2.67
C SER A 18 -0.56 4.25 3.39
N ILE A 19 -0.34 4.57 4.67
CA ILE A 19 -1.20 5.49 5.43
C ILE A 19 -1.18 6.89 4.78
N TRP A 20 0.01 7.39 4.45
CA TRP A 20 0.18 8.69 3.82
C TRP A 20 -0.53 8.79 2.46
N ASN A 21 -0.40 7.75 1.64
CA ASN A 21 -1.04 7.66 0.33
C ASN A 21 -2.57 7.61 0.46
N ALA A 22 -3.11 6.83 1.41
CA ALA A 22 -4.53 6.77 1.69
C ALA A 22 -5.11 8.13 2.13
N TYR A 23 -4.38 8.84 2.99
CA TYR A 23 -4.71 10.20 3.40
C TYR A 23 -4.80 11.16 2.20
N ASN A 24 -3.78 11.14 1.33
CA ASN A 24 -3.76 12.01 0.15
C ASN A 24 -4.83 11.66 -0.88
N ALA A 25 -5.14 10.37 -1.06
CA ALA A 25 -6.25 9.92 -1.91
C ALA A 25 -7.59 10.46 -1.40
N GLY A 26 -7.82 10.42 -0.09
CA GLY A 26 -9.02 10.99 0.54
C GLY A 26 -9.13 12.50 0.33
N LYS A 27 -8.02 13.22 0.53
CA LYS A 27 -7.96 14.66 0.29
C LYS A 27 -8.25 15.01 -1.18
N ALA A 28 -7.64 14.29 -2.12
CA ALA A 28 -7.81 14.53 -3.55
C ALA A 28 -9.27 14.28 -4.00
N LEU A 29 -9.87 13.17 -3.57
CA LEU A 29 -11.25 12.83 -3.94
C LEU A 29 -12.26 13.83 -3.38
N GLU A 30 -12.09 14.28 -2.13
CA GLU A 30 -13.00 15.28 -1.57
C GLU A 30 -12.80 16.66 -2.22
N TYR A 31 -11.55 17.07 -2.48
CA TYR A 31 -11.27 18.30 -3.21
C TYR A 31 -11.92 18.32 -4.61
N MET A 32 -11.80 17.22 -5.36
CA MET A 32 -12.43 17.10 -6.68
C MET A 32 -13.96 17.17 -6.60
N LYS A 33 -14.54 16.55 -5.58
CA LYS A 33 -15.99 16.58 -5.34
C LYS A 33 -16.49 17.99 -5.02
N LEU A 34 -15.80 18.72 -4.14
CA LEU A 34 -16.20 20.08 -3.74
C LEU A 34 -16.07 21.10 -4.88
N ASN A 35 -15.07 20.92 -5.74
CA ASN A 35 -14.80 21.81 -6.87
C ASN A 35 -15.47 21.37 -8.19
N ASN A 36 -16.38 20.38 -8.15
CA ASN A 36 -17.08 19.83 -9.33
C ASN A 36 -16.11 19.44 -10.48
N ILE A 37 -14.96 18.85 -10.14
CA ILE A 37 -13.99 18.41 -11.14
C ILE A 37 -14.47 17.08 -11.74
N GLU A 38 -14.89 17.13 -13.00
CA GLU A 38 -15.45 15.99 -13.75
C GLU A 38 -14.41 15.12 -14.48
N SER A 39 -13.11 15.37 -14.28
CA SER A 39 -12.07 14.60 -14.97
C SER A 39 -11.93 13.18 -14.42
N ASP A 40 -12.02 12.19 -15.30
CA ASP A 40 -11.92 10.77 -14.94
C ASP A 40 -10.50 10.32 -14.55
N TRP A 41 -9.47 10.87 -15.21
CA TRP A 41 -8.08 10.47 -14.96
C TRP A 41 -7.64 10.75 -13.51
N PRO A 42 -7.78 11.97 -12.96
CA PRO A 42 -7.43 12.26 -11.57
C PRO A 42 -8.22 11.41 -10.56
N ARG A 43 -9.50 11.10 -10.84
CA ARG A 43 -10.30 10.20 -10.01
C ARG A 43 -9.73 8.79 -10.03
N MET A 44 -9.41 8.26 -11.20
CA MET A 44 -8.79 6.95 -11.35
C MET A 44 -7.46 6.89 -10.60
N VAL A 45 -6.60 7.91 -10.72
CA VAL A 45 -5.33 7.98 -9.98
C VAL A 45 -5.57 7.97 -8.47
N ALA A 46 -6.55 8.71 -7.96
CA ALA A 46 -6.85 8.72 -6.53
C ALA A 46 -7.39 7.37 -6.02
N TYR A 47 -8.27 6.70 -6.78
CA TYR A 47 -8.71 5.35 -6.44
C TYR A 47 -7.58 4.32 -6.54
N SER A 48 -6.74 4.39 -7.57
CA SER A 48 -5.55 3.55 -7.69
C SER A 48 -4.59 3.75 -6.52
N THR A 49 -4.40 5.00 -6.07
CA THR A 49 -3.60 5.32 -4.88
C THR A 49 -4.19 4.66 -3.63
N LEU A 50 -5.52 4.68 -3.48
CA LEU A 50 -6.20 4.06 -2.35
C LEU A 50 -6.04 2.53 -2.34
N ILE A 51 -6.19 1.88 -3.49
CA ILE A 51 -6.02 0.42 -3.61
C ILE A 51 -4.56 0.02 -3.41
N LEU A 52 -3.62 0.80 -3.97
CA LEU A 52 -2.18 0.62 -3.72
C LEU A 52 -1.84 0.74 -2.23
N SER A 53 -2.44 1.71 -1.54
CA SER A 53 -2.29 1.87 -0.09
C SER A 53 -2.82 0.67 0.68
N PHE A 54 -3.96 0.12 0.27
CA PHE A 54 -4.48 -1.12 0.86
C PHE A 54 -3.53 -2.30 0.64
N ALA A 55 -3.04 -2.50 -0.59
CA ALA A 55 -2.13 -3.59 -0.91
C ALA A 55 -0.82 -3.50 -0.12
N GLY A 56 -0.19 -2.31 -0.08
CA GLY A 56 1.03 -2.08 0.69
C GLY A 56 0.84 -2.31 2.19
N ALA A 57 -0.25 -1.78 2.77
CA ALA A 57 -0.55 -2.00 4.18
C ALA A 57 -0.87 -3.48 4.50
N ALA A 58 -1.62 -4.18 3.64
CA ALA A 58 -1.95 -5.58 3.85
C ALA A 58 -0.71 -6.48 3.74
N TYR A 59 0.14 -6.24 2.73
CA TYR A 59 1.43 -6.91 2.58
C TYR A 59 2.29 -6.71 3.82
N GLY A 60 2.46 -5.45 4.25
CA GLY A 60 3.33 -5.12 5.37
C GLY A 60 2.84 -5.71 6.69
N ASN A 61 1.53 -5.62 6.96
CA ASN A 61 0.95 -6.21 8.17
C ASN A 61 1.05 -7.75 8.17
N ALA A 62 0.80 -8.41 7.05
CA ALA A 62 0.95 -9.86 6.95
C ALA A 62 2.39 -10.30 7.19
N SER A 63 3.35 -9.54 6.64
CA SER A 63 4.78 -9.77 6.85
C SER A 63 5.17 -9.59 8.32
N LEU A 64 4.79 -8.47 8.96
CA LEU A 64 5.10 -8.23 10.37
C LEU A 64 4.47 -9.27 11.29
N LEU A 65 3.18 -9.55 11.12
CA LEU A 65 2.46 -10.50 11.99
C LEU A 65 3.06 -11.91 11.88
N SER A 66 3.34 -12.39 10.67
CA SER A 66 3.95 -13.71 10.48
C SER A 66 5.36 -13.79 11.04
N ILE A 67 6.18 -12.75 10.84
CA ILE A 67 7.54 -12.69 11.40
C ILE A 67 7.52 -12.72 12.92
N VAL A 68 6.66 -11.89 13.54
CA VAL A 68 6.50 -11.87 15.00
C VAL A 68 6.00 -13.24 15.50
N ALA A 69 4.99 -13.82 14.85
CA ALA A 69 4.47 -15.13 15.22
C ALA A 69 5.53 -16.23 15.13
N TYR A 70 6.37 -16.20 14.09
CA TYR A 70 7.47 -17.16 13.91
C TYR A 70 8.53 -17.02 15.02
N TYR A 71 8.98 -15.80 15.31
CA TYR A 71 9.97 -15.56 16.36
C TYR A 71 9.48 -15.90 17.77
N LEU A 72 8.17 -15.78 18.01
CA LEU A 72 7.55 -16.20 19.27
C LEU A 72 7.24 -17.71 19.33
N GLY A 73 7.52 -18.45 18.26
CA GLY A 73 7.30 -19.90 18.19
C GLY A 73 5.83 -20.31 17.99
N TYR A 74 4.95 -19.39 17.60
CA TYR A 74 3.54 -19.68 17.33
C TYR A 74 3.30 -20.34 15.97
N ILE A 75 4.22 -20.15 15.02
CA ILE A 75 4.16 -20.77 13.69
C ILE A 75 5.52 -21.34 13.29
N ASP A 76 5.49 -22.36 12.42
CA ASP A 76 6.70 -22.91 11.81
C ASP A 76 7.18 -22.07 10.62
N ILE A 77 8.37 -22.40 10.12
CA ILE A 77 8.98 -21.72 8.97
C ILE A 77 8.15 -21.88 7.69
N TYR A 78 7.44 -23.01 7.53
CA TYR A 78 6.62 -23.26 6.34
C TYR A 78 5.42 -22.31 6.29
N THR A 79 4.78 -22.07 7.44
CA THR A 79 3.67 -21.14 7.59
C THR A 79 4.13 -19.71 7.35
N LEU A 80 5.29 -19.32 7.88
CA LEU A 80 5.91 -18.02 7.61
C LEU A 80 6.12 -17.83 6.11
N LEU A 81 6.80 -18.78 5.45
CA LEU A 81 7.06 -18.72 4.01
C LEU A 81 5.76 -18.74 3.20
N GLY A 82 4.74 -19.48 3.65
CA GLY A 82 3.41 -19.48 3.07
C GLY A 82 2.78 -18.09 3.10
N VAL A 83 2.74 -17.43 4.25
CA VAL A 83 2.17 -16.07 4.41
C VAL A 83 2.90 -15.06 3.53
N LEU A 84 4.23 -15.10 3.52
CA LEU A 84 5.05 -14.21 2.69
C LEU A 84 4.82 -14.47 1.20
N SER A 85 4.74 -15.74 0.79
CA SER A 85 4.49 -16.12 -0.62
C SER A 85 3.09 -15.73 -1.08
N PHE A 86 2.07 -15.92 -0.24
CA PHE A 86 0.72 -15.46 -0.53
C PHE A 86 0.67 -13.94 -0.68
N SER A 87 1.29 -13.22 0.26
CA SER A 87 1.32 -11.75 0.25
C SER A 87 2.04 -11.23 -0.99
N PHE A 88 3.16 -11.85 -1.35
CA PHE A 88 3.89 -11.58 -2.58
C PHE A 88 3.03 -11.76 -3.83
N LEU A 89 2.35 -12.90 -3.98
CA LEU A 89 1.52 -13.17 -5.16
C LEU A 89 0.31 -12.24 -5.24
N VAL A 90 -0.42 -12.06 -4.14
CA VAL A 90 -1.69 -11.32 -4.15
C VAL A 90 -1.46 -9.81 -4.06
N PHE A 91 -0.80 -9.35 -2.99
CA PHE A 91 -0.61 -7.92 -2.78
C PHE A 91 0.50 -7.36 -3.65
N GLY A 92 1.57 -8.13 -3.93
CA GLY A 92 2.60 -7.71 -4.88
C GLY A 92 2.05 -7.47 -6.29
N PHE A 93 1.13 -8.32 -6.76
CA PHE A 93 0.44 -8.09 -8.04
C PHE A 93 -0.35 -6.78 -8.05
N LEU A 94 -1.11 -6.50 -6.98
CA LEU A 94 -1.87 -5.25 -6.86
C LEU A 94 -0.93 -4.03 -6.79
N ILE A 95 0.19 -4.14 -6.06
CA ILE A 95 1.21 -3.09 -5.97
C ILE A 95 1.74 -2.74 -7.36
N ILE A 96 2.05 -3.74 -8.19
CA ILE A 96 2.50 -3.52 -9.57
C ILE A 96 1.39 -2.87 -10.41
N LEU A 97 0.19 -3.46 -10.41
CA LEU A 97 -0.90 -3.02 -11.27
C LEU A 97 -1.25 -1.55 -11.04
N PHE A 98 -1.40 -1.16 -9.77
CA PHE A 98 -1.72 0.23 -9.43
C PHE A 98 -0.49 1.13 -9.44
N GLY A 99 0.70 0.59 -9.15
CA GLY A 99 1.99 1.27 -9.29
C GLY A 99 2.20 1.80 -10.71
N ILE A 100 1.86 1.02 -11.75
CA ILE A 100 1.91 1.47 -13.14
C ILE A 100 1.06 2.74 -13.35
N VAL A 101 -0.16 2.78 -12.81
CA VAL A 101 -1.06 3.95 -12.93
C VAL A 101 -0.43 5.19 -12.26
N ILE A 102 0.15 5.02 -11.08
CA ILE A 102 0.82 6.10 -10.35
C ILE A 102 2.06 6.59 -11.11
N THR A 103 2.85 5.68 -11.67
CA THR A 103 4.02 6.00 -12.49
C THR A 103 3.62 6.81 -13.71
N VAL A 104 2.61 6.38 -14.47
CA VAL A 104 2.09 7.13 -15.62
C VAL A 104 1.65 8.54 -15.20
N ASN A 105 0.91 8.67 -14.09
CA ASN A 105 0.51 9.97 -13.59
C ASN A 105 1.71 10.85 -13.21
N SER A 106 2.72 10.30 -12.55
CA SER A 106 3.93 11.05 -12.18
C SER A 106 4.70 11.56 -13.40
N ILE A 107 4.77 10.78 -14.48
CA ILE A 107 5.37 11.21 -15.76
C ILE A 107 4.55 12.34 -16.39
N ILE A 108 3.21 12.23 -16.39
CA ILE A 108 2.34 13.29 -16.91
C ILE A 108 2.54 14.58 -16.10
N VAL A 109 2.57 14.52 -14.77
CA VAL A 109 2.80 15.68 -13.90
C VAL A 109 4.17 16.29 -14.20
N ALA A 110 5.23 15.51 -14.20
CA ALA A 110 6.59 15.98 -14.50
C ALA A 110 6.69 16.64 -15.88
N SER A 111 6.01 16.11 -16.89
CA SER A 111 6.01 16.68 -18.24
C SER A 111 5.34 18.05 -18.31
N LYS A 112 4.33 18.28 -17.45
CA LYS A 112 3.55 19.53 -17.39
C LYS A 112 4.21 20.58 -16.51
N THR A 113 4.65 20.21 -15.31
CA THR A 113 5.24 21.14 -14.34
C THR A 113 6.70 21.46 -14.66
N LYS A 114 7.42 20.48 -15.22
CA LYS A 114 8.87 20.52 -15.46
C LYS A 114 9.68 20.87 -14.20
N SER A 115 9.11 20.61 -13.02
CA SER A 115 9.80 20.86 -11.76
C SER A 115 10.81 19.74 -11.51
N PHE A 116 11.97 20.09 -10.94
CA PHE A 116 13.02 19.11 -10.61
C PHE A 116 12.48 17.98 -9.72
N PHE A 117 11.66 18.32 -8.72
CA PHE A 117 11.08 17.34 -7.81
C PHE A 117 10.11 16.39 -8.50
N ASP A 118 9.24 16.89 -9.39
CA ASP A 118 8.29 16.01 -10.09
C ASP A 118 9.01 15.07 -11.06
N ILE A 119 10.06 15.55 -11.73
CA ILE A 119 10.91 14.72 -12.58
C ILE A 119 11.59 13.63 -11.74
N PHE A 120 12.13 13.98 -10.57
CA PHE A 120 12.74 13.00 -9.67
C PHE A 120 11.75 11.93 -9.21
N ILE A 121 10.54 12.33 -8.80
CA ILE A 121 9.48 11.39 -8.40
C ILE A 121 9.11 10.46 -9.56
N ALA A 122 9.00 10.98 -10.79
CA ALA A 122 8.69 10.18 -11.96
C ALA A 122 9.79 9.14 -12.27
N ILE A 123 11.07 9.52 -12.14
CA ILE A 123 12.20 8.60 -12.29
C ILE A 123 12.16 7.53 -11.21
N TYR A 124 11.98 7.92 -9.95
CA TYR A 124 11.92 6.98 -8.82
C TYR A 124 10.79 5.95 -9.01
N ASN A 125 9.57 6.40 -9.30
CA ASN A 125 8.42 5.51 -9.51
C ASN A 125 8.63 4.57 -10.71
N SER A 126 9.28 5.05 -11.77
CA SER A 126 9.60 4.22 -12.94
C SER A 126 10.57 3.10 -12.59
N ILE A 127 11.63 3.42 -11.85
CA ILE A 127 12.61 2.42 -11.38
C ILE A 127 11.95 1.43 -10.43
N ALA A 128 11.14 1.92 -9.47
CA ALA A 128 10.43 1.09 -8.51
C ALA A 128 9.52 0.07 -9.20
N VAL A 129 8.65 0.52 -10.12
CA VAL A 129 7.73 -0.39 -10.85
C VAL A 129 8.49 -1.41 -11.69
N ILE A 130 9.60 -1.03 -12.34
CA ILE A 130 10.43 -1.98 -13.10
C ILE A 130 11.02 -3.04 -12.16
N TRP A 131 11.55 -2.61 -11.01
CA TRP A 131 12.12 -3.51 -10.01
C TRP A 131 11.07 -4.47 -9.41
N ASP A 132 9.87 -3.95 -9.11
CA ASP A 132 8.76 -4.74 -8.60
C ASP A 132 8.33 -5.80 -9.62
N ILE A 133 8.19 -5.42 -10.91
CA ILE A 133 7.86 -6.36 -11.98
C ILE A 133 8.93 -7.44 -12.12
N TYR A 134 10.22 -7.05 -12.13
CA TYR A 134 11.32 -7.99 -12.23
C TYR A 134 11.33 -8.99 -11.07
N THR A 135 11.24 -8.48 -9.84
CA THR A 135 11.20 -9.30 -8.62
C THR A 135 9.99 -10.22 -8.62
N TYR A 136 8.83 -9.72 -9.06
CA TYR A 136 7.60 -10.50 -9.14
C TYR A 136 7.74 -11.66 -10.11
N ILE A 137 8.25 -11.42 -11.31
CA ILE A 137 8.45 -12.46 -12.33
C ILE A 137 9.45 -13.51 -11.85
N GLU A 138 10.59 -13.08 -11.30
CA GLU A 138 11.63 -13.99 -10.82
C GLU A 138 11.13 -14.85 -9.64
N GLY A 139 10.38 -14.24 -8.70
CA GLY A 139 9.88 -14.91 -7.51
C GLY A 139 8.58 -15.72 -7.71
N PHE A 140 7.84 -15.50 -8.82
CA PHE A 140 6.49 -16.03 -8.99
C PHE A 140 6.42 -17.55 -8.83
N SER A 141 7.26 -18.29 -9.57
CA SER A 141 7.24 -19.76 -9.56
C SER A 141 7.56 -20.32 -8.17
N THR A 142 8.56 -19.75 -7.51
CA THR A 142 8.97 -20.14 -6.16
C THR A 142 7.86 -19.89 -5.15
N ALA A 143 7.28 -18.69 -5.13
CA ALA A 143 6.18 -18.34 -4.23
C ALA A 143 4.94 -19.21 -4.47
N PHE A 144 4.61 -19.49 -5.74
CA PHE A 144 3.49 -20.34 -6.11
C PHE A 144 3.68 -21.78 -5.62
N ASN A 145 4.87 -22.36 -5.77
CA ASN A 145 5.16 -23.71 -5.29
C ASN A 145 5.11 -23.80 -3.76
N ILE A 146 5.67 -22.81 -3.05
CA ILE A 146 5.57 -22.74 -1.57
C ILE A 146 4.10 -22.70 -1.13
N LEU A 147 3.28 -21.90 -1.79
CA LEU A 147 1.86 -21.79 -1.46
C LEU A 147 1.11 -23.09 -1.75
N LYS A 148 1.41 -23.75 -2.87
CA LYS A 148 0.87 -25.07 -3.20
C LYS A 148 1.22 -26.10 -2.14
N ASP A 149 2.47 -26.14 -1.68
CA ASP A 149 2.93 -27.06 -0.64
C ASP A 149 2.32 -26.76 0.73
N GLN A 150 2.01 -25.49 1.02
CA GLN A 150 1.30 -25.07 2.23
C GLN A 150 -0.12 -25.64 2.29
N PHE A 151 -0.81 -25.73 1.15
CA PHE A 151 -2.18 -26.26 1.07
C PHE A 151 -2.27 -27.75 0.73
N GLY A 152 -1.24 -28.34 0.11
CA GLY A 152 -1.26 -29.72 -0.34
C GLY A 152 -0.96 -30.79 0.72
N ASN A 153 -0.56 -30.39 1.93
CA ASN A 153 -0.21 -31.31 3.01
C ASN A 153 -1.28 -31.29 4.10
N GLU A 154 -2.19 -32.27 4.09
CA GLU A 154 -3.33 -32.38 5.02
C GLU A 154 -2.92 -32.57 6.48
N ASP A 155 -1.73 -33.12 6.74
CA ASP A 155 -1.20 -33.33 8.10
C ASP A 155 -0.74 -32.04 8.80
N ARG A 156 -0.77 -30.89 8.10
CA ARG A 156 -0.33 -29.61 8.66
C ARG A 156 -1.49 -28.86 9.31
N ASN A 157 -1.53 -28.90 10.65
CA ASN A 157 -2.41 -28.08 11.49
C ASN A 157 -2.20 -26.54 11.32
N SER A 158 -1.27 -26.11 10.45
CA SER A 158 -0.88 -24.71 10.27
C SER A 158 -1.72 -23.92 9.28
N GLN A 159 -2.60 -24.56 8.50
CA GLN A 159 -3.45 -23.87 7.52
C GLN A 159 -4.43 -22.88 8.18
N GLY A 160 -5.01 -23.25 9.33
CA GLY A 160 -5.90 -22.36 10.08
C GLY A 160 -5.20 -21.10 10.57
N ILE A 161 -3.97 -21.24 11.09
CA ILE A 161 -3.17 -20.10 11.57
C ILE A 161 -2.73 -19.22 10.40
N PHE A 162 -2.33 -19.82 9.27
CA PHE A 162 -2.05 -19.09 8.02
C PHE A 162 -3.23 -18.18 7.64
N VAL A 163 -4.45 -18.73 7.56
CA VAL A 163 -5.65 -17.97 7.17
C VAL A 163 -5.94 -16.87 8.18
N LEU A 164 -5.79 -17.17 9.48
CA LEU A 164 -6.01 -16.19 10.55
C LEU A 164 -5.05 -15.01 10.45
N ILE A 165 -3.77 -15.24 10.17
CA ILE A 165 -2.77 -14.18 9.97
C ILE A 165 -3.17 -13.29 8.79
N ILE A 166 -3.56 -13.89 7.65
CA ILE A 166 -3.98 -13.12 6.47
C ILE A 166 -5.22 -12.28 6.76
N ILE A 167 -6.24 -12.85 7.41
CA ILE A 167 -7.46 -12.12 7.76
C ILE A 167 -7.13 -10.97 8.73
N ALA A 168 -6.33 -11.23 9.76
CA ALA A 168 -5.91 -10.19 10.71
C ALA A 168 -5.17 -9.05 10.00
N ALA A 169 -4.22 -9.37 9.12
CA ALA A 169 -3.47 -8.38 8.35
C ALA A 169 -4.37 -7.54 7.44
N VAL A 170 -5.30 -8.17 6.72
CA VAL A 170 -6.25 -7.48 5.84
C VAL A 170 -7.18 -6.57 6.65
N LEU A 171 -7.71 -7.04 7.78
CA LEU A 171 -8.57 -6.22 8.65
C LEU A 171 -7.83 -4.99 9.18
N ILE A 172 -6.61 -5.18 9.69
CA ILE A 172 -5.76 -4.07 10.14
C ILE A 172 -5.54 -3.08 8.99
N ALA A 173 -5.18 -3.57 7.80
CA ALA A 173 -4.97 -2.72 6.62
C ALA A 173 -6.24 -1.94 6.24
N VAL A 174 -7.42 -2.58 6.24
CA VAL A 174 -8.70 -1.91 5.98
C VAL A 174 -8.95 -0.78 6.97
N PHE A 175 -8.79 -1.03 8.29
CA PHE A 175 -9.02 0.00 9.30
C PHE A 175 -8.02 1.16 9.19
N MET A 176 -6.74 0.86 8.98
CA MET A 176 -5.68 1.86 8.82
C MET A 176 -5.92 2.74 7.59
N VAL A 177 -6.16 2.12 6.44
CA VAL A 177 -6.38 2.82 5.17
C VAL A 177 -7.68 3.61 5.20
N TYR A 178 -8.77 3.02 5.71
CA TYR A 178 -10.04 3.72 5.85
C TYR A 178 -9.94 4.91 6.80
N GLY A 179 -9.27 4.74 7.94
CA GLY A 179 -9.04 5.81 8.91
C GLY A 179 -8.27 6.97 8.31
N ALA A 180 -7.15 6.68 7.64
CA ALA A 180 -6.32 7.68 6.97
C ALA A 180 -7.09 8.39 5.84
N PHE A 181 -7.80 7.63 5.01
CA PHE A 181 -8.66 8.15 3.94
C PHE A 181 -9.73 9.10 4.48
N LYS A 182 -10.46 8.69 5.52
CA LYS A 182 -11.50 9.51 6.16
C LYS A 182 -10.91 10.80 6.76
N TYR A 183 -9.74 10.71 7.39
CA TYR A 183 -9.04 11.87 7.91
C TYR A 183 -8.60 12.84 6.80
N GLY A 184 -8.13 12.29 5.67
CA GLY A 184 -7.82 13.05 4.45
C GLY A 184 -9.00 13.81 3.88
N LYS A 185 -10.18 13.18 3.83
CA LYS A 185 -11.41 13.87 3.40
C LYS A 185 -11.78 15.01 4.35
N ALA A 186 -11.73 14.75 5.66
CA ALA A 186 -12.10 15.73 6.67
C ALA A 186 -11.16 16.95 6.72
N SER A 187 -9.89 16.80 6.33
CA SER A 187 -8.93 17.90 6.35
C SER A 187 -9.22 18.98 5.31
N VAL A 188 -9.91 18.65 4.21
CA VAL A 188 -10.32 19.63 3.18
C VAL A 188 -11.30 20.66 3.75
N TYR A 189 -12.31 20.20 4.49
CA TYR A 189 -13.31 21.07 5.11
C TYR A 189 -12.72 22.01 6.17
N LYS A 190 -11.68 21.56 6.91
CA LYS A 190 -10.99 22.42 7.89
C LYS A 190 -10.27 23.59 7.20
N VAL A 191 -9.71 23.35 6.01
CA VAL A 191 -9.01 24.40 5.24
C VAL A 191 -10.01 25.36 4.60
N GLU A 192 -11.10 24.85 4.02
CA GLU A 192 -12.16 25.71 3.46
C GLU A 192 -12.84 26.57 4.54
N GLY A 193 -13.13 26.01 5.72
CA GLY A 193 -13.73 26.76 6.82
C GLY A 193 -12.85 27.91 7.36
N LEU A 194 -11.52 27.80 7.22
CA LEU A 194 -10.59 28.90 7.55
C LEU A 194 -10.53 29.98 6.47
N SER A 195 -10.80 29.65 5.20
CA SER A 195 -10.80 30.62 4.09
C SER A 195 -12.02 31.55 4.05
N ILE A 196 -13.06 31.23 4.84
CA ILE A 196 -14.33 31.98 4.90
C ILE A 196 -14.37 32.91 6.13
N GLN A 197 -13.39 32.87 7.03
CA GLN A 197 -13.33 33.86 8.11
C GLN A 197 -12.92 35.23 7.54
N PRO A 198 -13.78 36.28 7.65
CA PRO A 198 -13.37 37.61 7.24
C PRO A 198 -12.18 38.05 8.09
N SER A 199 -11.19 38.70 7.46
CA SER A 199 -10.09 39.34 8.18
C SER A 199 -10.68 40.18 9.31
N PRO A 200 -10.11 40.17 10.53
CA PRO A 200 -10.46 41.16 11.53
C PRO A 200 -10.27 42.52 10.86
N ILE A 201 -11.37 43.25 10.66
CA ILE A 201 -11.30 44.64 10.25
C ILE A 201 -10.62 45.34 11.42
N GLU A 202 -9.33 45.63 11.29
CA GLU A 202 -8.63 46.53 12.19
C GLU A 202 -9.28 47.91 12.02
N GLY A 203 -10.08 48.29 13.02
CA GLY A 203 -10.67 49.62 13.18
C GLY A 203 -9.80 50.53 14.02
#